data_AF-A0A0J6W5S1-F1
#
_entry.id   AF-A0A0J6W5S1-F1
#
_cell.length_a   1.000
_cell.length_b   1.000
_cell.length_c   1.000
_cell.angle_alpha   90.00
_cell.angle_beta   90.00
_cell.angle_gamma   90.00
#
_symmetry.space_group_name_H-M   'P 1'
#
loop_
_entity.id
_entity.type
_entity.pdbx_description
1 polymer ?
#
loop_
_entity_poly.entity_id
_entity_poly.type
_entity_poly.pdbx_seq_one_letter_code
_entity_poly.pdbx_strand_id
1 'polypeptide(L)'
;MAEVKSEIESARGPIYLKVSHLPDETLSTLEGILHSTERPTRGTFHANRGHDYRTHDIEMHISEIGLCSGHSASGVWVDENARTTVPGLYAAGDLACVPHNYMIGAFVYGELAGADAASTAADAPAPQELPEDQVTAAHELIYRPLRQPDGPPQPQVEYKLRRFVNDYVAPPKTAAKLSLAVETFERMRTEVAGIGATTPHELMRAVEVSFIRDCAEMAARSSLTRTESRWGLYHDRSDLPDRDDDAWRYHLNLRKTAGGEIEFLKRPVAPYFVPVPGLDGIPGETDEPVVVAEPALVGGRAPASETSRVIDSSGPAPSPRIAAVLALDEPSVDDLTPFLADADPGVRRTAVDALTEHLCEGYSAPLVAALSDSDAGVRRVAADGVRELVEVLPNPEAVARHLDSADAGVRGAAIYVLGARRAGGVEAYRHHVTDPDHRVRIEAVRALVSVDDVDGVAGAHTDANREVRIAVAGGLGTLRAGAATVRLLLDDPDPLVRAAALAAIGDIGWHDADGATVERALGSSAWQIRQGAARALAGAPSPSAAVPPLSRALADPHLDVRKAAVLSLTRWAPSEEAARAALAGALDDGDADVRAYARRALEAAS
;
A
#
# COMPACT_ATOMS: atom_id res chain seq x y z
N MET A 1 -8.54 15.88 -7.81
CA MET A 1 -8.14 15.26 -6.51
C MET A 1 -9.29 15.27 -5.51
N ALA A 2 -10.02 16.38 -5.35
CA ALA A 2 -11.19 16.43 -4.47
C ALA A 2 -12.32 15.49 -4.93
N GLU A 3 -12.56 15.36 -6.24
CA GLU A 3 -13.56 14.40 -6.76
C GLU A 3 -13.16 12.95 -6.46
N VAL A 4 -11.87 12.63 -6.67
CA VAL A 4 -11.30 11.30 -6.36
C VAL A 4 -11.47 10.98 -4.87
N LYS A 5 -11.18 11.93 -3.97
CA LYS A 5 -11.40 11.73 -2.53
C LYS A 5 -12.88 11.51 -2.22
N SER A 6 -13.76 12.37 -2.74
CA SER A 6 -15.20 12.24 -2.54
C SER A 6 -15.73 10.90 -3.04
N GLU A 7 -15.20 10.38 -4.14
CA GLU A 7 -15.63 9.11 -4.72
C GLU A 7 -15.11 7.94 -3.88
N ILE A 8 -13.83 7.94 -3.46
CA ILE A 8 -13.25 6.95 -2.54
C ILE A 8 -14.02 6.91 -1.21
N GLU A 9 -14.41 8.06 -0.67
CA GLU A 9 -15.16 8.16 0.58
C GLU A 9 -16.66 7.87 0.42
N SER A 10 -17.16 7.79 -0.82
CA SER A 10 -18.56 7.46 -1.10
C SER A 10 -18.82 5.95 -1.06
N ALA A 11 -20.09 5.56 -1.10
CA ALA A 11 -20.50 4.16 -1.26
C ALA A 11 -20.09 3.53 -2.61
N ARG A 12 -19.56 4.31 -3.55
CA ARG A 12 -19.09 3.86 -4.88
C ARG A 12 -17.60 3.55 -4.94
N GLY A 13 -16.81 3.96 -3.94
CA GLY A 13 -15.41 3.58 -3.82
C GLY A 13 -15.25 2.07 -3.52
N PRO A 14 -14.03 1.50 -3.67
CA PRO A 14 -12.78 2.12 -4.10
C PRO A 14 -12.71 2.39 -5.62
N ILE A 15 -11.71 3.17 -6.06
CA ILE A 15 -11.48 3.49 -7.47
C ILE A 15 -10.40 2.56 -8.02
N TYR A 16 -10.56 2.12 -9.27
CA TYR A 16 -9.57 1.29 -9.96
C TYR A 16 -9.09 1.94 -11.25
N LEU A 17 -7.78 1.88 -11.51
CA LEU A 17 -7.19 2.09 -12.82
C LEU A 17 -7.35 0.79 -13.61
N LYS A 18 -8.23 0.85 -14.62
CA LYS A 18 -8.52 -0.29 -15.48
C LYS A 18 -7.32 -0.63 -16.36
N VAL A 19 -6.70 -1.79 -16.17
CA VAL A 19 -5.56 -2.26 -16.96
C VAL A 19 -5.74 -3.66 -17.54
N SER A 20 -6.62 -4.49 -16.98
CA SER A 20 -6.84 -5.87 -17.47
C SER A 20 -7.38 -5.97 -18.89
N HIS A 21 -7.84 -4.86 -19.45
CA HIS A 21 -8.28 -4.77 -20.83
C HIS A 21 -7.17 -4.48 -21.85
N LEU A 22 -5.97 -4.13 -21.39
CA LEU A 22 -4.88 -3.72 -22.28
C LEU A 22 -4.22 -4.93 -22.94
N PRO A 23 -3.70 -4.79 -24.19
CA PRO A 23 -2.95 -5.84 -24.85
C PRO A 23 -1.73 -6.28 -24.04
N ASP A 24 -1.36 -7.55 -24.18
CA ASP A 24 -0.22 -8.14 -23.47
C ASP A 24 1.10 -7.36 -23.68
N GLU A 25 1.32 -6.84 -24.89
CA GLU A 25 2.46 -5.98 -25.22
C GLU A 25 2.46 -4.67 -24.42
N THR A 26 1.28 -4.04 -24.28
CA THR A 26 1.13 -2.81 -23.50
C THR A 26 1.32 -3.09 -22.02
N LEU A 27 0.78 -4.20 -21.51
CA LEU A 27 0.97 -4.63 -20.12
C LEU A 27 2.43 -4.94 -19.83
N SER A 28 3.09 -5.69 -20.71
CA SER A 28 4.52 -5.99 -20.59
C SER A 28 5.37 -4.71 -20.63
N THR A 29 4.97 -3.71 -21.42
CA THR A 29 5.62 -2.39 -21.43
C THR A 29 5.39 -1.63 -20.13
N LEU A 30 4.16 -1.63 -19.60
CA LEU A 30 3.82 -1.01 -18.31
C LEU A 30 4.58 -1.68 -17.16
N GLU A 31 4.62 -3.01 -17.11
CA GLU A 31 5.40 -3.80 -16.16
C GLU A 31 6.88 -3.48 -16.30
N GLY A 32 7.42 -3.49 -17.52
CA GLY A 32 8.79 -3.11 -17.79
C GLY A 32 9.13 -1.74 -17.23
N ILE A 33 8.33 -0.72 -17.51
CA ILE A 33 8.60 0.66 -17.03
C ILE A 33 8.39 0.77 -15.51
N LEU A 34 7.27 0.30 -14.99
CA LEU A 34 6.89 0.49 -13.58
C LEU A 34 7.73 -0.39 -12.64
N HIS A 35 8.00 -1.64 -13.02
CA HIS A 35 8.69 -2.62 -12.16
C HIS A 35 10.21 -2.56 -12.29
N SER A 36 10.76 -1.85 -13.28
CA SER A 36 12.22 -1.69 -13.39
C SER A 36 12.71 -0.26 -13.15
N THR A 37 11.92 0.76 -13.51
CA THR A 37 12.38 2.16 -13.50
C THR A 37 11.65 3.01 -12.47
N GLU A 38 10.31 3.06 -12.48
CA GLU A 38 9.57 4.01 -11.63
C GLU A 38 9.51 3.55 -10.17
N ARG A 39 9.07 2.31 -9.91
CA ARG A 39 9.00 1.72 -8.56
C ARG A 39 9.37 0.24 -8.61
N PRO A 40 10.65 -0.11 -8.45
CA PRO A 40 11.12 -1.49 -8.59
C PRO A 40 10.41 -2.52 -7.70
N THR A 41 9.91 -2.10 -6.54
CA THR A 41 9.15 -2.96 -5.62
C THR A 41 7.71 -3.21 -6.04
N ARG A 42 7.20 -2.50 -7.06
CA ARG A 42 5.81 -2.57 -7.52
C ARG A 42 5.48 -3.96 -8.07
N GLY A 43 6.41 -4.59 -8.80
CA GLY A 43 6.23 -5.96 -9.31
C GLY A 43 6.03 -6.97 -8.18
N THR A 44 6.94 -6.98 -7.20
CA THR A 44 6.85 -7.83 -6.01
C THR A 44 5.60 -7.53 -5.18
N PHE A 45 5.22 -6.26 -5.04
CA PHE A 45 4.01 -5.84 -4.32
C PHE A 45 2.73 -6.47 -4.92
N HIS A 46 2.63 -6.52 -6.24
CA HIS A 46 1.50 -7.12 -6.95
C HIS A 46 1.59 -8.65 -6.93
N ALA A 47 2.75 -9.23 -7.20
CA ALA A 47 2.98 -10.68 -7.16
C ALA A 47 2.61 -11.29 -5.80
N ASN A 48 3.02 -10.66 -4.69
CA ASN A 48 2.71 -11.13 -3.33
C ASN A 48 1.22 -11.02 -2.95
N ARG A 49 0.44 -10.25 -3.71
CA ARG A 49 -1.03 -10.17 -3.58
C ARG A 49 -1.75 -11.08 -4.58
N GLY A 50 -1.02 -11.83 -5.40
CA GLY A 50 -1.57 -12.57 -6.52
C GLY A 50 -2.19 -11.67 -7.59
N HIS A 51 -1.80 -10.39 -7.64
CA HIS A 51 -2.29 -9.43 -8.62
C HIS A 51 -1.39 -9.46 -9.86
N ASP A 52 -2.00 -9.64 -11.02
CA ASP A 52 -1.38 -9.55 -12.33
C ASP A 52 -2.19 -8.54 -13.15
N TYR A 53 -1.54 -7.58 -13.80
CA TYR A 53 -2.23 -6.53 -14.57
C TYR A 53 -3.07 -7.09 -15.71
N ARG A 54 -2.82 -8.33 -16.17
CA ARG A 54 -3.63 -9.05 -17.16
C ARG A 54 -4.96 -9.54 -16.62
N THR A 55 -5.10 -9.62 -15.29
CA THR A 55 -6.25 -10.24 -14.62
C THR A 55 -6.88 -9.36 -13.55
N HIS A 56 -6.15 -8.36 -13.05
CA HIS A 56 -6.54 -7.48 -11.96
C HIS A 56 -6.30 -6.02 -12.34
N ASP A 57 -7.33 -5.19 -12.17
CA ASP A 57 -7.19 -3.73 -12.22
C ASP A 57 -6.44 -3.21 -10.99
N ILE A 58 -5.78 -2.06 -11.13
CA ILE A 58 -4.95 -1.49 -10.07
C ILE A 58 -5.82 -0.60 -9.19
N GLU A 59 -5.98 -0.95 -7.92
CA GLU A 59 -6.66 -0.09 -6.95
C GLU A 59 -5.91 1.24 -6.80
N MET A 60 -6.64 2.34 -6.98
CA MET A 60 -6.14 3.70 -6.89
C MET A 60 -6.43 4.26 -5.50
N HIS A 61 -5.38 4.57 -4.77
CA HIS A 61 -5.45 5.33 -3.53
C HIS A 61 -4.92 6.75 -3.75
N ILE A 62 -5.44 7.69 -2.97
CA ILE A 62 -4.73 8.94 -2.74
C ILE A 62 -3.53 8.59 -1.85
N SER A 63 -2.31 8.82 -2.33
CA SER A 63 -1.07 8.53 -1.61
C SER A 63 -0.91 9.51 -0.44
N GLU A 64 -0.12 10.58 -0.63
CA GLU A 64 0.00 11.67 0.31
C GLU A 64 -0.52 12.97 -0.30
N ILE A 65 -1.21 13.77 0.53
CA ILE A 65 -1.44 15.18 0.23
C ILE A 65 -0.24 15.92 0.80
N GLY A 66 0.85 15.93 0.03
CA GLY A 66 2.11 16.57 0.40
C GLY A 66 2.12 18.06 0.08
N LEU A 67 2.80 18.84 0.93
CA LEU A 67 3.24 20.20 0.62
C LEU A 67 4.66 20.11 0.05
N CYS A 68 4.77 19.57 -1.15
CA CYS A 68 6.01 19.46 -1.92
C CYS A 68 5.83 20.22 -3.24
N SER A 69 6.69 21.20 -3.54
CA SER A 69 6.38 22.22 -4.55
C SER A 69 6.07 21.67 -5.93
N GLY A 70 6.96 20.87 -6.53
CA GLY A 70 6.81 20.41 -7.91
C GLY A 70 5.54 19.56 -8.14
N HIS A 71 4.93 19.11 -7.04
CA HIS A 71 3.71 18.31 -6.99
C HIS A 71 2.52 19.03 -6.30
N SER A 72 2.71 20.25 -5.78
CA SER A 72 1.71 21.00 -5.00
C SER A 72 1.98 22.52 -4.98
N ALA A 73 1.66 23.23 -3.89
CA ALA A 73 1.63 24.70 -3.80
C ALA A 73 2.45 25.27 -2.61
N SER A 74 3.64 24.74 -2.35
CA SER A 74 4.56 25.18 -1.29
C SER A 74 6.00 25.35 -1.81
N GLY A 75 6.96 25.69 -0.96
CA GLY A 75 8.39 25.75 -1.30
C GLY A 75 9.00 27.14 -1.07
N VAL A 76 10.30 27.26 -1.37
CA VAL A 76 11.04 28.52 -1.33
C VAL A 76 10.61 29.37 -2.52
N TRP A 77 10.15 30.58 -2.25
CA TRP A 77 9.79 31.51 -3.33
C TRP A 77 11.01 31.86 -4.17
N VAL A 78 10.82 31.84 -5.49
CA VAL A 78 11.82 32.20 -6.48
C VAL A 78 11.23 33.12 -7.54
N ASP A 79 12.09 33.89 -8.19
CA ASP A 79 11.74 34.65 -9.40
C ASP A 79 11.73 33.76 -10.66
N GLU A 80 11.54 34.34 -11.83
CA GLU A 80 11.52 33.62 -13.12
C GLU A 80 12.84 32.91 -13.46
N ASN A 81 13.94 33.27 -12.81
CA ASN A 81 15.28 32.70 -13.01
C ASN A 81 15.68 31.72 -11.89
N ALA A 82 14.73 31.32 -11.03
CA ALA A 82 14.96 30.45 -9.89
C ALA A 82 15.79 31.09 -8.75
N ARG A 83 15.97 32.42 -8.75
CA ARG A 83 16.69 33.13 -7.68
C ARG A 83 15.80 33.25 -6.46
N THR A 84 16.36 32.94 -5.29
CA THR A 84 15.68 33.20 -4.02
C THR A 84 15.80 34.67 -3.63
N THR A 85 15.15 35.07 -2.53
CA THR A 85 15.37 36.41 -1.95
C THR A 85 16.74 36.59 -1.30
N VAL A 86 17.55 35.53 -1.18
CA VAL A 86 18.93 35.60 -0.71
C VAL A 86 19.85 35.73 -1.93
N PRO A 87 20.56 36.86 -2.10
CA PRO A 87 21.42 37.07 -3.26
C PRO A 87 22.44 35.94 -3.45
N GLY A 88 22.53 35.43 -4.68
CA GLY A 88 23.44 34.33 -5.05
C GLY A 88 22.94 32.94 -4.66
N LEU A 89 21.81 32.81 -3.96
CA LEU A 89 21.19 31.54 -3.63
C LEU A 89 20.00 31.26 -4.56
N TYR A 90 20.04 30.09 -5.20
CA TYR A 90 18.99 29.60 -6.09
C TYR A 90 18.26 28.43 -5.43
N ALA A 91 16.99 28.25 -5.78
CA ALA A 91 16.24 27.05 -5.44
C ALA A 91 15.62 26.49 -6.73
N ALA A 92 15.69 25.18 -6.91
CA ALA A 92 15.13 24.50 -8.08
C ALA A 92 14.43 23.19 -7.68
N GLY A 93 13.70 22.59 -8.63
CA GLY A 93 12.98 21.35 -8.43
C GLY A 93 11.90 21.46 -7.35
N ASP A 94 11.73 20.39 -6.56
CA ASP A 94 10.69 20.31 -5.52
C ASP A 94 10.88 21.29 -4.34
N LEU A 95 12.05 21.90 -4.21
CA LEU A 95 12.32 22.92 -3.19
C LEU A 95 11.74 24.29 -3.56
N ALA A 96 11.78 24.67 -4.84
CA ALA A 96 11.38 25.98 -5.32
C ALA A 96 9.87 26.04 -5.50
N CYS A 97 9.21 27.13 -5.10
CA CYS A 97 7.76 27.36 -5.20
C CYS A 97 7.29 27.57 -6.66
N VAL A 98 7.46 26.55 -7.49
CA VAL A 98 7.03 26.49 -8.88
C VAL A 98 6.05 25.31 -9.01
N PRO A 99 4.76 25.56 -8.74
CA PRO A 99 3.77 24.51 -8.53
C PRO A 99 3.51 23.70 -9.80
N HIS A 100 3.29 22.39 -9.66
CA HIS A 100 2.92 21.48 -10.76
C HIS A 100 3.91 21.44 -11.94
N ASN A 101 5.20 21.67 -11.67
CA ASN A 101 6.25 21.54 -12.68
C ASN A 101 6.46 20.09 -13.12
N TYR A 102 6.30 19.12 -12.21
CA TYR A 102 6.60 17.70 -12.45
C TYR A 102 7.95 17.50 -13.19
N MET A 103 8.09 16.40 -13.93
CA MET A 103 9.32 16.07 -14.65
C MET A 103 9.67 17.06 -15.77
N ILE A 104 8.67 17.54 -16.53
CA ILE A 104 8.90 18.44 -17.67
C ILE A 104 9.43 19.79 -17.19
N GLY A 105 8.83 20.33 -16.13
CA GLY A 105 9.29 21.57 -15.49
C GLY A 105 10.69 21.40 -14.89
N ALA A 106 11.02 20.23 -14.34
CA ALA A 106 12.37 19.98 -13.83
C ALA A 106 13.45 20.06 -14.94
N PHE A 107 13.20 19.49 -16.13
CA PHE A 107 14.15 19.55 -17.24
C PHE A 107 14.39 20.97 -17.74
N VAL A 108 13.32 21.75 -17.93
CA VAL A 108 13.41 23.12 -18.47
C VAL A 108 13.96 24.09 -17.42
N TYR A 109 13.39 24.05 -16.21
CA TYR A 109 13.71 25.04 -15.18
C TYR A 109 15.10 24.80 -14.56
N GLY A 110 15.60 23.56 -14.57
CA GLY A 110 16.98 23.26 -14.18
C GLY A 110 18.01 23.90 -15.11
N GLU A 111 17.77 23.86 -16.42
CA GLU A 111 18.63 24.53 -17.41
C GLU A 111 18.60 26.05 -17.24
N LEU A 112 17.40 26.64 -17.09
CA LEU A 112 17.24 28.09 -16.87
C LEU A 112 17.96 28.56 -15.61
N ALA A 113 17.74 27.88 -14.49
CA ALA A 113 18.37 28.19 -13.21
C ALA A 113 19.90 28.07 -13.31
N GLY A 114 20.40 27.00 -13.94
CA GLY A 114 21.83 26.76 -14.10
C GLY A 114 22.51 27.78 -15.02
N ALA A 115 21.88 28.13 -16.14
CA ALA A 115 22.38 29.13 -17.07
C ALA A 115 22.46 30.51 -16.42
N ASP A 116 21.41 30.91 -15.69
CA ASP A 116 21.38 32.19 -15.00
C ASP A 116 22.38 32.26 -13.85
N ALA A 117 22.45 31.22 -13.01
CA ALA A 117 23.45 31.10 -11.95
C ALA A 117 24.88 31.17 -12.50
N ALA A 118 25.17 30.48 -13.61
CA ALA A 118 26.48 30.53 -14.25
C ALA A 118 26.80 31.92 -14.81
N SER A 119 25.82 32.60 -15.41
CA SER A 119 26.00 33.94 -15.99
C SER A 119 26.27 35.02 -14.94
N THR A 120 25.76 34.84 -13.71
CA THR A 120 25.88 35.79 -12.60
C THR A 120 26.97 35.44 -11.60
N ALA A 121 27.54 34.23 -11.67
CA ALA A 121 28.51 33.74 -10.70
C ALA A 121 29.76 34.64 -10.56
N ALA A 122 30.21 35.27 -11.65
CA ALA A 122 31.36 36.17 -11.63
C ALA A 122 31.09 37.46 -10.86
N ASP A 123 29.84 37.90 -10.81
CA ASP A 123 29.40 39.14 -10.16
C ASP A 123 28.89 38.90 -8.73
N ALA A 124 28.69 37.65 -8.34
CA ALA A 124 28.24 37.26 -7.00
C ALA A 124 29.44 37.30 -6.02
N PRO A 125 29.45 38.23 -5.05
CA PRO A 125 30.54 38.30 -4.07
C PRO A 125 30.51 37.07 -3.16
N ALA A 126 31.56 36.26 -3.21
CA ALA A 126 31.73 35.16 -2.28
C ALA A 126 32.03 35.71 -0.87
N PRO A 127 31.31 35.29 0.18
CA PRO A 127 31.62 35.70 1.55
C PRO A 127 33.05 35.26 1.90
N GLN A 128 33.87 36.23 2.32
CA GLN A 128 35.28 35.98 2.68
C GLN A 128 35.42 35.46 4.11
N GLU A 129 34.45 35.75 4.96
CA GLU A 129 34.39 35.34 6.36
C GLU A 129 32.99 34.78 6.64
N LEU A 130 32.94 33.72 7.45
CA LEU A 130 31.69 33.09 7.89
C LEU A 130 31.41 33.53 9.34
N PRO A 131 30.16 33.91 9.68
CA PRO A 131 29.81 34.24 11.07
C PRO A 131 30.01 33.03 11.99
N GLU A 132 30.94 33.15 12.95
CA GLU A 132 31.36 32.06 13.83
C GLU A 132 30.21 31.51 14.69
N ASP A 133 29.26 32.37 15.06
CA ASP A 133 28.05 31.99 15.79
C ASP A 133 27.14 31.07 14.97
N GLN A 134 27.01 31.32 13.66
CA GLN A 134 26.23 30.45 12.76
C GLN A 134 26.95 29.12 12.50
N VAL A 135 28.27 29.14 12.35
CA VAL A 135 29.09 27.93 12.21
C VAL A 135 28.95 27.06 13.47
N THR A 136 29.05 27.68 14.65
CA THR A 136 28.87 26.99 15.94
C THR A 136 27.46 26.43 16.07
N ALA A 137 26.43 27.20 15.69
CA ALA A 137 25.04 26.72 15.74
C ALA A 137 24.77 25.57 14.77
N ALA A 138 25.34 25.59 13.57
CA ALA A 138 25.25 24.49 12.60
C ALA A 138 25.98 23.23 13.12
N HIS A 139 27.18 23.40 13.69
CA HIS A 139 27.92 22.31 14.31
C HIS A 139 27.13 21.70 15.48
N GLU A 140 26.53 22.54 16.33
CA GLU A 140 25.69 22.10 17.44
C GLU A 140 24.44 21.34 16.96
N LEU A 141 23.73 21.86 15.95
CA LEU A 141 22.57 21.20 15.35
C LEU A 141 22.93 19.80 14.84
N ILE A 142 24.07 19.66 14.18
CA ILE A 142 24.52 18.40 13.56
C ILE A 142 25.03 17.42 14.61
N TYR A 143 25.95 17.84 15.48
CA TYR A 143 26.73 16.93 16.31
C TYR A 143 26.17 16.73 17.72
N ARG A 144 25.17 17.51 18.17
CA ARG A 144 24.55 17.27 19.50
C ARG A 144 24.10 15.83 19.74
N PRO A 145 23.54 15.06 18.77
CA PRO A 145 23.03 13.72 19.04
C PRO A 145 24.10 12.73 19.49
N LEU A 146 25.36 12.93 19.06
CA LEU A 146 26.50 12.09 19.47
C LEU A 146 26.82 12.21 20.97
N ARG A 147 26.42 13.30 21.61
CA ARG A 147 26.62 13.51 23.06
C ARG A 147 25.48 12.91 23.89
N GLN A 148 24.49 12.31 23.24
CA GLN A 148 23.31 11.72 23.88
C GLN A 148 23.10 10.28 23.39
N PRO A 149 24.09 9.38 23.51
CA PRO A 149 23.99 8.02 22.95
C PRO A 149 22.78 7.23 23.48
N ASP A 150 22.32 7.56 24.70
CA ASP A 150 21.14 6.95 25.33
C ASP A 150 19.84 7.75 25.11
N GLY A 151 19.86 8.78 24.26
CA GLY A 151 18.70 9.58 23.91
C GLY A 151 17.66 8.77 23.10
N PRO A 152 16.38 9.20 23.05
CA PRO A 152 15.36 8.55 22.24
C PRO A 152 15.83 8.35 20.79
N PRO A 153 15.63 7.16 20.22
CA PRO A 153 16.07 6.86 18.87
C PRO A 153 15.24 7.65 17.86
N GLN A 154 15.93 8.13 16.83
CA GLN A 154 15.38 8.94 15.76
C GLN A 154 14.04 8.43 15.18
N PRO A 155 13.84 7.13 14.88
CA PRO A 155 12.61 6.66 14.24
C PRO A 155 11.37 6.86 15.10
N GLN A 156 11.51 6.80 16.43
CA GLN A 156 10.39 6.98 17.35
C GLN A 156 9.93 8.43 17.40
N VAL A 157 10.88 9.37 17.46
CA VAL A 157 10.59 10.81 17.46
C VAL A 157 10.04 11.25 16.11
N GLU A 158 10.63 10.75 15.02
CA GLU A 158 10.13 10.98 13.66
C GLU A 158 8.71 10.44 13.48
N TYR A 159 8.44 9.20 13.91
CA TYR A 159 7.11 8.59 13.80
C TYR A 159 6.06 9.42 14.54
N LYS A 160 6.36 9.82 15.78
CA LYS A 160 5.47 10.69 16.57
C LYS A 160 5.20 12.00 15.86
N LEU A 161 6.25 12.66 15.35
CA LEU A 161 6.15 13.92 14.62
C LEU A 161 5.27 13.80 13.39
N ARG A 162 5.54 12.81 12.53
CA ARG A 162 4.78 12.54 11.30
C ARG A 162 3.33 12.20 11.59
N ARG A 163 3.05 11.52 12.70
CA ARG A 163 1.67 11.26 13.15
C ARG A 163 0.92 12.56 13.43
N PHE A 164 1.53 13.53 14.12
CA PHE A 164 0.90 14.84 14.34
C PHE A 164 0.66 15.60 13.03
N VAL A 165 1.56 15.49 12.06
CA VAL A 165 1.34 16.05 10.71
C VAL A 165 0.09 15.43 10.08
N ASN A 166 -0.01 14.10 10.07
CA ASN A 166 -1.14 13.39 9.47
C ASN A 166 -2.46 13.65 10.18
N ASP A 167 -2.46 13.71 11.52
CA ASP A 167 -3.69 13.83 12.30
C ASP A 167 -4.24 15.28 12.31
N TYR A 168 -3.36 16.29 12.30
CA TYR A 168 -3.73 17.69 12.56
C TYR A 168 -3.45 18.67 11.42
N VAL A 169 -2.47 18.38 10.55
CA VAL A 169 -2.10 19.28 9.43
C VAL A 169 -2.73 18.83 8.13
N ALA A 170 -2.93 17.53 7.92
CA ALA A 170 -3.61 17.01 6.74
C ALA A 170 -5.07 17.50 6.64
N PRO A 171 -5.60 17.72 5.42
CA PRO A 171 -6.99 18.09 5.21
C PRO A 171 -7.96 16.97 5.66
N PRO A 172 -9.20 17.31 6.07
CA PRO A 172 -9.71 18.66 6.22
C PRO A 172 -9.09 19.37 7.44
N LYS A 173 -8.60 20.58 7.19
CA LYS A 173 -7.95 21.46 8.17
C LYS A 173 -9.01 22.25 8.95
N THR A 174 -8.68 22.64 10.17
CA THR A 174 -9.44 23.59 10.99
C THR A 174 -8.50 24.44 11.83
N ALA A 175 -8.93 25.63 12.25
CA ALA A 175 -8.15 26.47 13.16
C ALA A 175 -7.76 25.71 14.45
N ALA A 176 -8.68 24.91 15.02
CA ALA A 176 -8.43 24.13 16.21
C ALA A 176 -7.36 23.04 15.99
N LYS A 177 -7.46 22.25 14.91
CA LYS A 177 -6.44 21.23 14.59
C LYS A 177 -5.06 21.86 14.36
N LEU A 178 -5.02 22.94 13.56
CA LEU A 178 -3.77 23.63 13.25
C LEU A 178 -3.14 24.26 14.50
N SER A 179 -3.95 24.80 15.40
CA SER A 179 -3.46 25.35 16.68
C SER A 179 -2.81 24.27 17.54
N LEU A 180 -3.44 23.10 17.68
CA LEU A 180 -2.86 21.95 18.38
C LEU A 180 -1.56 21.46 17.71
N ALA A 181 -1.48 21.50 16.38
CA ALA A 181 -0.28 21.15 15.64
C ALA A 181 0.86 22.11 15.96
N VAL A 182 0.62 23.43 15.89
CA VAL A 182 1.61 24.47 16.20
C VAL A 182 2.15 24.32 17.63
N GLU A 183 1.26 24.21 18.63
CA GLU A 183 1.68 24.02 20.02
C GLU A 183 2.49 22.73 20.22
N THR A 184 2.10 21.67 19.53
CA THR A 184 2.81 20.39 19.59
C THR A 184 4.19 20.49 18.96
N PHE A 185 4.34 21.09 17.78
CA PHE A 185 5.63 21.23 17.13
C PHE A 185 6.56 22.19 17.90
N GLU A 186 6.03 23.23 18.54
CA GLU A 186 6.77 24.03 19.51
C GLU A 186 7.31 23.17 20.65
N ARG A 187 6.46 22.39 21.33
CA ARG A 187 6.87 21.48 22.42
C ARG A 187 7.90 20.45 21.97
N MET A 188 7.72 19.89 20.77
CA MET A 188 8.62 18.87 20.22
C MET A 188 10.04 19.39 19.97
N ARG A 189 10.29 20.71 20.02
CA ARG A 189 11.66 21.25 19.92
C ARG A 189 12.60 20.63 20.96
N THR A 190 12.14 20.48 22.20
CA THR A 190 12.92 19.86 23.27
C THR A 190 13.04 18.35 23.09
N GLU A 191 11.98 17.68 22.62
CA GLU A 191 12.00 16.23 22.36
C GLU A 191 12.99 15.89 21.24
N VAL A 192 13.00 16.68 20.16
CA VAL A 192 13.95 16.55 19.04
C VAL A 192 15.37 16.91 19.47
N ALA A 193 15.52 17.86 20.41
CA ALA A 193 16.83 18.17 20.99
C ALA A 193 17.44 16.99 21.77
N GLY A 194 16.59 16.11 22.29
CA GLY A 194 16.96 14.92 23.07
C GLY A 194 17.38 13.70 22.24
N ILE A 195 17.22 13.72 20.91
CA ILE A 195 17.52 12.55 20.07
C ILE A 195 18.99 12.13 20.21
N GLY A 196 19.22 10.83 20.35
CA GLY A 196 20.55 10.22 20.36
C GLY A 196 20.98 9.68 18.99
N ALA A 197 22.29 9.64 18.76
CA ALA A 197 22.88 8.96 17.61
C ALA A 197 24.24 8.34 17.97
N THR A 198 24.55 7.19 17.38
CA THR A 198 25.78 6.43 17.57
C THR A 198 26.53 6.18 16.25
N THR A 199 25.86 6.36 15.10
CA THR A 199 26.46 6.21 13.77
C THR A 199 26.31 7.48 12.93
N PRO A 200 27.14 7.67 11.89
CA PRO A 200 26.96 8.78 10.93
C PRO A 200 25.58 8.78 10.25
N HIS A 201 25.00 7.61 10.02
CA HIS A 201 23.67 7.49 9.43
C HIS A 201 22.59 7.99 10.40
N GLU A 202 22.62 7.55 11.66
CA GLU A 202 21.71 8.04 12.70
C GLU A 202 21.87 9.54 12.93
N LEU A 203 23.10 10.05 12.83
CA LEU A 203 23.38 11.48 12.95
C LEU A 203 22.66 12.29 11.87
N MET A 204 22.79 11.88 10.61
CA MET A 204 22.07 12.49 9.48
C MET A 204 20.56 12.46 9.72
N ARG A 205 20.02 11.28 10.05
CA ARG A 205 18.58 11.07 10.30
C ARG A 205 18.07 11.93 11.47
N ALA A 206 18.85 12.09 12.54
CA ALA A 206 18.48 12.88 13.71
C ALA A 206 18.33 14.38 13.35
N VAL A 207 19.23 14.89 12.51
CA VAL A 207 19.15 16.26 11.99
C VAL A 207 17.93 16.42 11.09
N GLU A 208 17.64 15.44 10.22
CA GLU A 208 16.44 15.45 9.35
C GLU A 208 15.14 15.62 10.16
N VAL A 209 15.02 15.03 11.35
CA VAL A 209 13.83 15.22 12.21
C VAL A 209 13.63 16.69 12.61
N SER A 210 14.73 17.43 12.80
CA SER A 210 14.66 18.88 13.08
C SER A 210 14.08 19.63 11.87
N PHE A 211 14.49 19.27 10.65
CA PHE A 211 13.98 19.87 9.42
C PHE A 211 12.51 19.50 9.15
N ILE A 212 12.13 18.23 9.36
CA ILE A 212 10.73 17.80 9.22
C ILE A 212 9.84 18.59 10.17
N ARG A 213 10.29 18.82 11.41
CA ARG A 213 9.56 19.57 12.43
C ARG A 213 9.40 21.02 12.02
N ASP A 214 10.45 21.66 11.52
CA ASP A 214 10.38 23.06 11.06
C ASP A 214 9.45 23.20 9.86
N CYS A 215 9.54 22.29 8.88
CA CYS A 215 8.61 22.23 7.75
C CYS A 215 7.16 22.02 8.20
N ALA A 216 6.92 21.13 9.17
CA ALA A 216 5.60 20.88 9.72
C ALA A 216 5.03 22.11 10.46
N GLU A 217 5.84 22.80 11.25
CA GLU A 217 5.46 24.05 11.92
C GLU A 217 5.13 25.14 10.89
N MET A 218 6.01 25.37 9.92
CA MET A 218 5.79 26.35 8.85
C MET A 218 4.51 26.06 8.07
N ALA A 219 4.26 24.79 7.74
CA ALA A 219 3.04 24.36 7.06
C ALA A 219 1.78 24.60 7.91
N ALA A 220 1.82 24.28 9.21
CA ALA A 220 0.69 24.46 10.11
C ALA A 220 0.34 25.94 10.30
N ARG A 221 1.35 26.78 10.59
CA ARG A 221 1.14 28.23 10.76
C ARG A 221 0.69 28.91 9.47
N SER A 222 1.30 28.57 8.33
CA SER A 222 0.85 29.11 7.03
C SER A 222 -0.59 28.71 6.72
N SER A 223 -0.94 27.45 7.02
CA SER A 223 -2.32 26.95 6.85
C SER A 223 -3.31 27.64 7.78
N LEU A 224 -2.87 28.05 8.98
CA LEU A 224 -3.67 28.76 9.98
C LEU A 224 -3.89 30.21 9.55
N THR A 225 -2.82 30.89 9.14
CA THR A 225 -2.80 32.26 8.66
C THR A 225 -3.71 32.45 7.45
N ARG A 226 -3.72 31.51 6.50
CA ARG A 226 -4.64 31.55 5.36
C ARG A 226 -6.07 31.17 5.78
N THR A 227 -6.93 32.16 5.92
CA THR A 227 -8.31 32.01 6.43
C THR A 227 -9.36 31.88 5.32
N GLU A 228 -9.20 30.87 4.47
CA GLU A 228 -10.11 30.50 3.37
C GLU A 228 -9.79 29.06 2.93
N SER A 229 -10.50 28.52 1.94
CA SER A 229 -10.12 27.28 1.25
C SER A 229 -9.76 27.53 -0.22
N ARG A 230 -8.68 26.91 -0.71
CA ARG A 230 -8.34 26.90 -2.14
C ARG A 230 -7.36 25.78 -2.50
N TRP A 231 -7.16 25.57 -3.80
CA TRP A 231 -6.33 24.49 -4.36
C TRP A 231 -6.81 23.08 -3.96
N GLY A 232 -8.13 22.91 -3.79
CA GLY A 232 -8.73 21.62 -3.43
C GLY A 232 -8.14 21.09 -2.13
N LEU A 233 -7.71 19.82 -2.14
CA LEU A 233 -7.24 19.15 -0.93
C LEU A 233 -5.94 19.73 -0.35
N TYR A 234 -5.12 20.44 -1.14
CA TYR A 234 -3.87 21.01 -0.62
C TYR A 234 -4.13 22.02 0.51
N HIS A 235 -5.23 22.78 0.42
CA HIS A 235 -5.66 23.69 1.47
C HIS A 235 -7.20 23.73 1.57
N ASP A 236 -7.75 22.60 2.02
CA ASP A 236 -9.17 22.45 2.38
C ASP A 236 -9.37 22.74 3.87
N ARG A 237 -10.00 23.88 4.18
CA ARG A 237 -10.37 24.33 5.53
C ARG A 237 -11.87 24.11 5.75
N SER A 238 -12.23 23.02 6.39
CA SER A 238 -13.64 22.71 6.68
C SER A 238 -14.36 23.74 7.56
N ASP A 239 -13.63 24.54 8.35
CA ASP A 239 -14.14 25.65 9.15
C ASP A 239 -14.28 26.97 8.35
N LEU A 240 -13.61 27.06 7.20
CA LEU A 240 -13.61 28.20 6.27
C LEU A 240 -13.66 27.67 4.83
N PRO A 241 -14.77 27.03 4.41
CA PRO A 241 -14.83 26.25 3.18
C PRO A 241 -14.82 27.08 1.89
N ASP A 242 -15.13 28.37 2.00
CA ASP A 242 -15.25 29.26 0.85
C ASP A 242 -13.90 29.88 0.47
N ARG A 243 -13.73 30.12 -0.84
CA ARG A 243 -12.61 30.88 -1.40
C ARG A 243 -12.87 32.38 -1.23
N ASP A 244 -11.87 33.12 -0.78
CA ASP A 244 -11.93 34.58 -0.60
C ASP A 244 -10.88 35.26 -1.50
N ASP A 245 -11.31 35.64 -2.68
CA ASP A 245 -10.43 36.30 -3.66
C ASP A 245 -10.10 37.74 -3.28
N ASP A 246 -10.93 38.41 -2.48
CA ASP A 246 -10.71 39.80 -2.10
C ASP A 246 -9.57 39.90 -1.08
N ALA A 247 -9.58 39.02 -0.07
CA ALA A 247 -8.55 39.03 0.96
C ALA A 247 -7.29 38.23 0.57
N TRP A 248 -7.42 37.16 -0.22
CA TRP A 248 -6.36 36.15 -0.34
C TRP A 248 -5.88 35.86 -1.76
N ARG A 249 -6.19 36.67 -2.77
CA ARG A 249 -5.59 36.57 -4.12
C ARG A 249 -4.12 37.04 -4.15
N TYR A 250 -3.30 36.41 -3.29
CA TYR A 250 -1.88 36.61 -3.03
C TYR A 250 -1.21 35.25 -2.76
N HIS A 251 0.10 35.17 -3.00
CA HIS A 251 0.94 34.16 -2.40
C HIS A 251 1.14 34.48 -0.91
N LEU A 252 1.08 33.46 -0.06
CA LEU A 252 1.41 33.61 1.35
C LEU A 252 2.84 33.11 1.55
N ASN A 253 3.75 34.05 1.77
CA ASN A 253 5.13 33.77 2.11
C ASN A 253 5.31 33.85 3.62
N LEU A 254 6.35 33.19 4.12
CA LEU A 254 6.84 33.37 5.47
C LEU A 254 8.35 33.55 5.45
N ARG A 255 8.88 34.26 6.44
CA ARG A 255 10.33 34.38 6.66
C ARG A 255 10.64 34.40 8.14
N LYS A 256 11.87 34.05 8.49
CA LYS A 256 12.39 34.24 9.84
C LYS A 256 12.99 35.64 9.95
N THR A 257 12.56 36.40 10.96
CA THR A 257 13.12 37.72 11.27
C THR A 257 14.48 37.58 11.95
N ALA A 258 15.23 38.68 12.07
CA ALA A 258 16.49 38.70 12.83
C ALA A 258 16.33 38.29 14.31
N GLY A 259 15.14 38.50 14.88
CA GLY A 259 14.79 38.06 16.24
C GLY A 259 14.43 36.57 16.35
N GLY A 260 14.36 35.85 15.23
CA GLY A 260 14.02 34.43 15.18
C GLY A 260 12.52 34.12 15.04
N GLU A 261 11.67 35.13 15.05
CA GLU A 261 10.22 35.00 14.89
C GLU A 261 9.82 34.78 13.43
N ILE A 262 8.70 34.07 13.21
CA ILE A 262 8.11 33.88 11.88
C ILE A 262 7.23 35.08 11.55
N GLU A 263 7.50 35.70 10.40
CA GLU A 263 6.69 36.78 9.84
C GLU A 263 6.01 36.30 8.54
N PHE A 264 4.73 36.60 8.38
CA PHE A 264 3.96 36.26 7.19
C PHE A 264 3.81 37.46 6.26
N LEU A 265 3.89 37.21 4.96
CA LEU A 265 3.80 38.23 3.90
C LEU A 265 2.79 37.80 2.85
N LYS A 266 1.83 38.66 2.52
CA LYS A 266 1.03 38.57 1.30
C LYS A 266 1.85 39.13 0.15
N ARG A 267 2.32 38.25 -0.73
CA ARG A 267 3.02 38.63 -1.95
C ARG A 267 2.04 38.64 -3.13
N PRO A 268 1.96 39.73 -3.89
CA PRO A 268 1.13 39.84 -5.10
C PRO A 268 1.38 38.71 -6.10
N VAL A 269 0.33 38.29 -6.80
CA VAL A 269 0.44 37.30 -7.88
C VAL A 269 0.88 38.05 -9.13
N ALA A 270 2.00 37.64 -9.71
CA ALA A 270 2.50 38.26 -10.93
C ALA A 270 1.47 38.11 -12.08
N PRO A 271 1.35 39.12 -12.96
CA PRO A 271 0.51 39.00 -14.14
C PRO A 271 1.01 37.86 -15.03
N TYR A 272 0.08 37.17 -15.69
CA TYR A 272 0.45 36.13 -16.65
C TYR A 272 1.17 36.75 -17.85
N PHE A 273 2.28 36.14 -18.27
CA PHE A 273 3.03 36.56 -19.45
C PHE A 273 2.19 36.46 -20.74
N VAL A 274 1.28 35.49 -20.78
CA VAL A 274 0.24 35.34 -21.82
C VAL A 274 -1.11 35.66 -21.18
N PRO A 275 -1.86 36.66 -21.69
CA PRO A 275 -3.16 37.00 -21.13
C PRO A 275 -4.11 35.80 -21.08
N VAL A 276 -4.73 35.58 -19.93
CA VAL A 276 -5.72 34.50 -19.71
C VAL A 276 -7.08 35.14 -19.46
N PRO A 277 -8.08 34.93 -20.35
CA PRO A 277 -9.40 35.53 -20.21
C PRO A 277 -10.03 35.24 -18.84
N GLY A 278 -10.49 36.30 -18.16
CA GLY A 278 -11.11 36.19 -16.83
C GLY A 278 -10.13 36.25 -15.66
N LEU A 279 -8.82 36.38 -15.93
CA LEU A 279 -7.77 36.64 -14.94
C LEU A 279 -7.13 38.03 -15.11
N ASP A 280 -7.78 38.91 -15.87
CA ASP A 280 -7.31 40.27 -16.16
C ASP A 280 -7.30 41.19 -14.92
N GLY A 281 -8.00 40.80 -13.84
CA GLY A 281 -8.10 41.53 -12.57
C GLY A 281 -7.28 40.94 -11.42
N ILE A 282 -6.16 40.26 -11.73
CA ILE A 282 -5.20 39.85 -10.70
C ILE A 282 -4.49 41.10 -10.14
N PRO A 283 -4.36 41.26 -8.82
CA PRO A 283 -3.66 42.40 -8.23
C PRO A 283 -2.21 42.44 -8.71
N GLY A 284 -1.93 43.31 -9.68
CA GLY A 284 -0.60 43.51 -10.26
C GLY A 284 -0.05 44.92 -10.05
N GLU A 285 -0.67 45.74 -9.21
CA GLU A 285 -0.36 47.18 -9.14
C GLU A 285 0.71 47.57 -8.11
N THR A 286 1.12 46.67 -7.22
CA THR A 286 2.21 46.93 -6.27
C THR A 286 3.12 45.71 -6.19
N ASP A 287 4.43 45.85 -6.38
CA ASP A 287 5.39 44.73 -6.29
C ASP A 287 5.75 44.34 -4.84
N GLU A 288 5.36 45.15 -3.86
CA GLU A 288 5.82 44.99 -2.48
C GLU A 288 4.95 44.01 -1.68
N PRO A 289 5.57 43.00 -1.02
CA PRO A 289 4.85 42.13 -0.09
C PRO A 289 4.34 42.89 1.14
N VAL A 290 3.13 42.57 1.59
CA VAL A 290 2.49 43.19 2.75
C VAL A 290 2.55 42.24 3.95
N VAL A 291 3.02 42.72 5.10
CA VAL A 291 3.04 41.93 6.34
C VAL A 291 1.63 41.62 6.82
N VAL A 292 1.38 40.38 7.22
CA VAL A 292 0.11 39.94 7.80
C VAL A 292 0.33 39.22 9.12
N ALA A 293 -0.62 39.40 10.05
CA ALA A 293 -0.55 38.75 11.34
C ALA A 293 -1.05 37.30 11.27
N GLU A 294 -0.38 36.41 11.99
CA GLU A 294 -0.92 35.08 12.29
C GLU A 294 -2.11 35.22 13.26
N PRO A 295 -3.24 34.53 13.01
CA PRO A 295 -4.34 34.46 13.96
C PRO A 295 -3.90 33.86 15.31
N ALA A 296 -4.54 34.28 16.40
CA ALA A 296 -4.31 33.66 17.70
C ALA A 296 -4.65 32.16 17.67
N LEU A 297 -3.86 31.35 18.37
CA LEU A 297 -4.12 29.92 18.51
C LEU A 297 -5.45 29.68 19.25
N VAL A 298 -6.20 28.70 18.75
CA VAL A 298 -7.54 28.33 19.25
C VAL A 298 -7.45 27.07 20.11
N GLY A 299 -7.90 27.16 21.37
CA GLY A 299 -7.90 26.06 22.32
C GLY A 299 -7.22 26.43 23.65
N GLY A 300 -7.52 25.70 24.72
CA GLY A 300 -6.86 25.89 26.01
C GLY A 300 -5.55 25.09 26.08
N ARG A 301 -4.43 25.74 26.39
CA ARG A 301 -3.21 25.01 26.79
C ARG A 301 -3.52 24.17 28.02
N ALA A 302 -3.31 22.86 27.93
CA ALA A 302 -3.19 22.06 29.14
C ALA A 302 -2.04 22.67 29.97
N PRO A 303 -2.22 22.93 31.28
CA PRO A 303 -1.16 23.49 32.09
C PRO A 303 0.07 22.59 31.98
N ALA A 304 1.24 23.18 31.74
CA ALA A 304 2.51 22.47 31.72
C ALA A 304 2.80 21.94 33.13
N SER A 305 2.19 20.83 33.53
CA SER A 305 2.62 20.11 34.71
C SER A 305 3.90 19.37 34.34
N GLU A 306 5.04 19.81 34.90
CA GLU A 306 6.34 19.14 34.79
C GLU A 306 6.34 17.70 35.34
N THR A 307 5.26 17.28 36.00
CA THR A 307 5.11 15.93 36.53
C THR A 307 4.50 15.01 35.48
N SER A 308 5.37 14.30 34.77
CA SER A 308 4.98 13.10 34.02
C SER A 308 4.28 12.13 34.98
N ARG A 309 3.02 11.78 34.67
CA ARG A 309 2.30 10.68 35.35
C ARG A 309 2.58 9.33 34.71
N VAL A 310 3.48 9.28 33.72
CA VAL A 310 3.98 8.03 33.15
C VAL A 310 4.86 7.40 34.21
N ILE A 311 4.41 6.27 34.74
CA ILE A 311 5.24 5.38 35.54
C ILE A 311 6.42 5.01 34.64
N ASP A 312 7.62 5.36 35.08
CA ASP A 312 8.86 4.94 34.43
C ASP A 312 8.79 3.42 34.23
N SER A 313 8.62 2.98 32.98
CA SER A 313 8.58 1.56 32.69
C SER A 313 10.02 1.07 32.78
N SER A 314 10.43 0.71 33.98
CA SER A 314 11.60 -0.12 34.26
C SER A 314 11.39 -1.56 33.77
N GLY A 315 10.79 -1.72 32.59
CA GLY A 315 10.88 -2.95 31.83
C GLY A 315 12.36 -3.18 31.49
N PRO A 316 12.84 -4.43 31.52
CA PRO A 316 14.23 -4.71 31.18
C PRO A 316 14.53 -4.13 29.79
N ALA A 317 15.67 -3.44 29.67
CA ALA A 317 16.18 -2.96 28.39
C ALA A 317 16.16 -4.10 27.35
N PRO A 318 15.92 -3.83 26.06
CA PRO A 318 16.00 -4.86 25.03
C PRO A 318 17.33 -5.60 25.18
N SER A 319 17.25 -6.93 25.24
CA SER A 319 18.40 -7.78 25.53
C SER A 319 19.58 -7.35 24.65
N PRO A 320 20.75 -6.99 25.22
CA PRO A 320 21.94 -6.62 24.44
C PRO A 320 22.31 -7.67 23.38
N ARG A 321 21.81 -8.90 23.55
CA ARG A 321 22.00 -10.02 22.64
C ARG A 321 21.10 -9.92 21.40
N ILE A 322 19.93 -9.28 21.46
CA ILE A 322 19.12 -8.96 20.27
C ILE A 322 19.89 -7.97 19.38
N ALA A 323 20.43 -6.91 19.98
CA ALA A 323 21.26 -5.95 19.26
C ALA A 323 22.51 -6.61 18.64
N ALA A 324 23.10 -7.59 19.34
CA ALA A 324 24.23 -8.36 18.82
C ALA A 324 23.86 -9.21 17.59
N VAL A 325 22.66 -9.78 17.50
CA VAL A 325 22.19 -10.47 16.28
C VAL A 325 22.06 -9.48 15.13
N LEU A 326 21.39 -8.34 15.37
CA LEU A 326 21.12 -7.32 14.36
C LEU A 326 22.38 -6.60 13.85
N ALA A 327 23.48 -6.69 14.60
CA ALA A 327 24.76 -6.11 14.22
C ALA A 327 25.62 -7.03 13.35
N LEU A 328 25.21 -8.29 13.13
CA LEU A 328 25.91 -9.21 12.23
C LEU A 328 25.64 -8.80 10.78
N ASP A 329 26.70 -8.49 10.04
CA ASP A 329 26.65 -8.21 8.60
C ASP A 329 26.95 -9.50 7.84
N GLU A 330 26.01 -9.97 7.01
CA GLU A 330 26.05 -11.26 6.31
C GLU A 330 26.41 -12.48 7.22
N PRO A 331 25.62 -12.75 8.28
CA PRO A 331 25.94 -13.80 9.24
C PRO A 331 25.98 -15.20 8.62
N SER A 332 26.94 -16.03 9.06
CA SER A 332 26.87 -17.48 8.86
C SER A 332 25.93 -18.16 9.87
N VAL A 333 25.56 -19.42 9.63
CA VAL A 333 24.83 -20.22 10.63
C VAL A 333 25.63 -20.37 11.93
N ASP A 334 26.95 -20.47 11.85
CA ASP A 334 27.82 -20.57 13.03
C ASP A 334 27.76 -19.29 13.87
N ASP A 335 27.67 -18.11 13.24
CA ASP A 335 27.51 -16.84 13.93
C ASP A 335 26.14 -16.74 14.64
N LEU A 336 25.09 -17.30 14.03
CA LEU A 336 23.74 -17.29 14.59
C LEU A 336 23.49 -18.36 15.65
N THR A 337 24.29 -19.44 15.66
CA THR A 337 24.10 -20.59 16.56
C THR A 337 23.97 -20.22 18.05
N PRO A 338 24.80 -19.32 18.62
CA PRO A 338 24.67 -18.92 20.03
C PRO A 338 23.36 -18.17 20.33
N PHE A 339 22.75 -17.54 19.33
CA PHE A 339 21.52 -16.76 19.47
C PHE A 339 20.27 -17.60 19.20
N LEU A 340 20.37 -18.60 18.34
CA LEU A 340 19.31 -19.60 18.12
C LEU A 340 19.07 -20.47 19.37
N ALA A 341 20.09 -20.64 20.22
CA ALA A 341 20.00 -21.37 21.48
C ALA A 341 19.81 -20.47 22.72
N ASP A 342 19.50 -19.18 22.52
CA ASP A 342 19.45 -18.21 23.62
C ASP A 342 18.35 -18.50 24.64
N ALA A 343 18.56 -18.13 25.90
CA ALA A 343 17.52 -18.24 26.92
C ALA A 343 16.34 -17.28 26.65
N ASP A 344 16.62 -16.10 26.07
CA ASP A 344 15.60 -15.10 25.74
C ASP A 344 14.90 -15.44 24.41
N PRO A 345 13.58 -15.70 24.41
CA PRO A 345 12.84 -15.96 23.17
C PRO A 345 12.85 -14.78 22.19
N GLY A 346 13.07 -13.55 22.66
CA GLY A 346 13.27 -12.39 21.79
C GLY A 346 14.53 -12.51 20.94
N VAL A 347 15.65 -12.94 21.54
CA VAL A 347 16.91 -13.18 20.83
C VAL A 347 16.76 -14.32 19.82
N ARG A 348 16.12 -15.43 20.24
CA ARG A 348 15.87 -16.56 19.33
C ARG A 348 15.00 -16.17 18.14
N ARG A 349 13.94 -15.39 18.35
CA ARG A 349 13.10 -14.86 17.25
C ARG A 349 13.92 -14.07 16.25
N THR A 350 14.70 -13.09 16.72
CA THR A 350 15.54 -12.26 15.86
C THR A 350 16.58 -13.08 15.10
N ALA A 351 17.15 -14.11 15.73
CA ALA A 351 18.08 -15.02 15.04
C ALA A 351 17.39 -15.85 13.95
N VAL A 352 16.12 -16.26 14.15
CA VAL A 352 15.35 -16.97 13.12
C VAL A 352 14.92 -16.06 11.97
N ASP A 353 14.56 -14.80 12.26
CA ASP A 353 14.32 -13.79 11.21
C ASP A 353 15.58 -13.59 10.35
N ALA A 354 16.75 -13.45 10.98
CA ALA A 354 18.03 -13.30 10.29
C ALA A 354 18.37 -14.51 9.38
N LEU A 355 18.00 -15.74 9.77
CA LEU A 355 18.15 -16.92 8.90
C LEU A 355 17.33 -16.78 7.61
N THR A 356 16.13 -16.21 7.71
CA THR A 356 15.20 -16.04 6.58
C THR A 356 15.64 -14.89 5.67
N GLU A 357 16.13 -13.80 6.25
CA GLU A 357 16.58 -12.61 5.51
C GLU A 357 17.90 -12.82 4.77
N HIS A 358 18.90 -13.43 5.43
CA HIS A 358 20.25 -13.55 4.87
C HIS A 358 20.48 -14.83 4.06
N LEU A 359 19.62 -15.85 4.20
CA LEU A 359 19.72 -17.14 3.49
C LEU A 359 21.12 -17.76 3.52
N CYS A 360 21.81 -17.64 4.66
CA CYS A 360 23.16 -18.13 4.86
C CYS A 360 23.30 -19.63 4.53
N GLU A 361 24.49 -20.08 4.14
CA GLU A 361 24.71 -21.48 3.78
C GLU A 361 24.32 -22.40 4.95
N GLY A 362 23.37 -23.33 4.71
CA GLY A 362 22.85 -24.22 5.74
C GLY A 362 21.69 -23.68 6.59
N TYR A 363 21.12 -22.50 6.26
CA TYR A 363 20.03 -21.86 7.03
C TYR A 363 18.81 -22.75 7.30
N SER A 364 18.55 -23.73 6.42
CA SER A 364 17.30 -24.49 6.44
C SER A 364 17.19 -25.42 7.64
N ALA A 365 18.29 -26.04 8.06
CA ALA A 365 18.29 -26.92 9.22
C ALA A 365 17.91 -26.20 10.53
N PRO A 366 18.53 -25.05 10.89
CA PRO A 366 18.13 -24.30 12.08
C PRO A 366 16.74 -23.64 11.94
N LEU A 367 16.36 -23.18 10.75
CA LEU A 367 15.01 -22.63 10.51
C LEU A 367 13.92 -23.69 10.77
N VAL A 368 14.06 -24.90 10.22
CA VAL A 368 13.12 -26.00 10.48
C VAL A 368 13.19 -26.45 11.94
N ALA A 369 14.37 -26.44 12.58
CA ALA A 369 14.48 -26.74 14.01
C ALA A 369 13.68 -25.77 14.89
N ALA A 370 13.64 -24.48 14.53
CA ALA A 370 12.90 -23.45 15.28
C ALA A 370 11.37 -23.64 15.29
N LEU A 371 10.81 -24.48 14.39
CA LEU A 371 9.40 -24.89 14.45
C LEU A 371 9.06 -25.70 15.72
N SER A 372 10.07 -26.25 16.40
CA SER A 372 9.94 -26.96 17.69
C SER A 372 10.28 -26.09 18.90
N ASP A 373 10.44 -24.78 18.74
CA ASP A 373 10.81 -23.91 19.86
C ASP A 373 9.74 -23.90 20.97
N SER A 374 10.20 -23.79 22.22
CA SER A 374 9.32 -23.67 23.39
C SER A 374 8.42 -22.42 23.37
N ASP A 375 8.89 -21.32 22.76
CA ASP A 375 8.18 -20.06 22.66
C ASP A 375 7.30 -20.00 21.40
N ALA A 376 6.03 -19.59 21.58
CA ALA A 376 5.09 -19.49 20.47
C ALA A 376 5.47 -18.43 19.44
N GLY A 377 6.15 -17.35 19.86
CA GLY A 377 6.61 -16.30 18.96
C GLY A 377 7.73 -16.79 18.04
N VAL A 378 8.69 -17.56 18.56
CA VAL A 378 9.76 -18.18 17.77
C VAL A 378 9.18 -19.16 16.75
N ARG A 379 8.26 -20.04 17.18
CA ARG A 379 7.59 -20.98 16.27
C ARG A 379 6.84 -20.29 15.15
N ARG A 380 6.15 -19.17 15.43
CA ARG A 380 5.42 -18.40 14.43
C ARG A 380 6.37 -17.81 13.39
N VAL A 381 7.44 -17.16 13.82
CA VAL A 381 8.46 -16.60 12.93
C VAL A 381 9.08 -17.69 12.05
N ALA A 382 9.42 -18.84 12.64
CA ALA A 382 9.91 -19.99 11.89
C ALA A 382 8.89 -20.52 10.87
N ALA A 383 7.61 -20.58 11.24
CA ALA A 383 6.51 -21.02 10.37
C ALA A 383 6.28 -20.06 9.19
N ASP A 384 6.42 -18.75 9.42
CA ASP A 384 6.35 -17.73 8.38
C ASP A 384 7.58 -17.83 7.46
N GLY A 385 8.79 -17.98 8.02
CA GLY A 385 10.03 -18.15 7.26
C GLY A 385 10.03 -19.38 6.34
N VAL A 386 9.59 -20.55 6.81
CA VAL A 386 9.51 -21.75 5.93
C VAL A 386 8.44 -21.62 4.83
N ARG A 387 7.39 -20.81 5.05
CA ARG A 387 6.37 -20.51 4.04
C ARG A 387 6.88 -19.54 2.99
N GLU A 388 7.55 -18.48 3.43
CA GLU A 388 8.18 -17.49 2.56
C GLU A 388 9.21 -18.14 1.65
N LEU A 389 10.02 -19.05 2.20
CA LEU A 389 11.09 -19.73 1.48
C LEU A 389 10.65 -21.02 0.79
N VAL A 390 9.34 -21.29 0.66
CA VAL A 390 8.83 -22.60 0.18
C VAL A 390 9.49 -23.06 -1.13
N GLU A 391 9.70 -22.16 -2.09
CA GLU A 391 10.28 -22.50 -3.39
C GLU A 391 11.78 -22.83 -3.35
N VAL A 392 12.48 -22.26 -2.37
CA VAL A 392 13.96 -22.33 -2.25
C VAL A 392 14.43 -23.12 -1.03
N LEU A 393 13.52 -23.60 -0.18
CA LEU A 393 13.83 -24.37 1.03
C LEU A 393 14.47 -25.72 0.66
N PRO A 394 15.75 -25.94 1.01
CA PRO A 394 16.41 -27.23 0.85
C PRO A 394 15.76 -28.29 1.75
N ASN A 395 15.56 -29.51 1.22
CA ASN A 395 15.02 -30.68 1.93
C ASN A 395 13.66 -30.42 2.61
N PRO A 396 12.60 -30.06 1.84
CA PRO A 396 11.29 -29.72 2.38
C PRO A 396 10.65 -30.85 3.20
N GLU A 397 11.01 -32.12 2.97
CA GLU A 397 10.58 -33.27 3.76
C GLU A 397 10.95 -33.17 5.25
N ALA A 398 11.96 -32.36 5.61
CA ALA A 398 12.38 -32.16 7.00
C ALA A 398 11.29 -31.54 7.88
N VAL A 399 10.30 -30.83 7.30
CA VAL A 399 9.18 -30.26 8.05
C VAL A 399 8.15 -31.30 8.49
N ALA A 400 8.19 -32.53 7.95
CA ALA A 400 7.21 -33.58 8.23
C ALA A 400 7.13 -33.97 9.71
N ARG A 401 8.23 -33.85 10.46
CA ARG A 401 8.25 -34.08 11.91
C ARG A 401 7.38 -33.10 12.72
N HIS A 402 6.91 -32.02 12.10
CA HIS A 402 6.09 -30.99 12.74
C HIS A 402 4.59 -31.08 12.39
N LEU A 403 4.18 -32.11 11.65
CA LEU A 403 2.78 -32.37 11.33
C LEU A 403 1.91 -32.51 12.59
N ASP A 404 2.44 -33.12 13.65
CA ASP A 404 1.74 -33.30 14.93
C ASP A 404 2.08 -32.22 15.98
N SER A 405 2.58 -31.05 15.54
CA SER A 405 2.89 -29.95 16.47
C SER A 405 1.66 -29.52 17.28
N ALA A 406 1.84 -29.19 18.56
CA ALA A 406 0.77 -28.61 19.37
C ALA A 406 0.28 -27.25 18.81
N ASP A 407 1.13 -26.56 18.06
CA ASP A 407 0.86 -25.25 17.46
C ASP A 407 0.22 -25.38 16.07
N ALA A 408 -1.00 -24.86 15.92
CA ALA A 408 -1.74 -24.94 14.66
C ALA A 408 -1.05 -24.19 13.51
N GLY A 409 -0.34 -23.09 13.80
CA GLY A 409 0.42 -22.36 12.79
C GLY A 409 1.56 -23.21 12.22
N VAL A 410 2.26 -23.93 13.09
CA VAL A 410 3.33 -24.86 12.69
C VAL A 410 2.79 -26.04 11.89
N ARG A 411 1.69 -26.68 12.33
CA ARG A 411 1.06 -27.76 11.56
C ARG A 411 0.65 -27.30 10.17
N GLY A 412 0.00 -26.13 10.08
CA GLY A 412 -0.41 -25.55 8.81
C GLY A 412 0.77 -25.17 7.90
N ALA A 413 1.89 -24.70 8.45
CA ALA A 413 3.10 -24.42 7.67
C ALA A 413 3.75 -25.69 7.14
N ALA A 414 3.83 -26.75 7.96
CA ALA A 414 4.37 -28.04 7.53
C ALA A 414 3.55 -28.65 6.40
N ILE A 415 2.22 -28.67 6.51
CA ILE A 415 1.31 -29.18 5.45
C ILE A 415 1.47 -28.36 4.17
N TYR A 416 1.50 -27.03 4.27
CA TYR A 416 1.68 -26.15 3.12
C TYR A 416 2.99 -26.43 2.38
N VAL A 417 4.12 -26.46 3.10
CA VAL A 417 5.45 -26.70 2.49
C VAL A 417 5.49 -28.07 1.82
N LEU A 418 5.04 -29.12 2.51
CA LEU A 418 5.00 -30.48 1.96
C LEU A 418 4.08 -30.58 0.74
N GLY A 419 2.93 -29.91 0.77
CA GLY A 419 1.94 -29.90 -0.31
C GLY A 419 2.44 -29.15 -1.55
N ALA A 420 2.98 -27.94 -1.36
CA ALA A 420 3.52 -27.09 -2.42
C ALA A 420 4.75 -27.72 -3.10
N ARG A 421 5.62 -28.36 -2.31
CA ARG A 421 6.84 -29.03 -2.81
C ARG A 421 6.64 -30.49 -3.18
N ARG A 422 5.41 -31.00 -3.13
CA ARG A 422 5.04 -32.40 -3.42
C ARG A 422 5.93 -33.41 -2.66
N ALA A 423 6.28 -33.08 -1.42
CA ALA A 423 7.20 -33.83 -0.57
C ALA A 423 6.51 -34.59 0.58
N GLY A 424 5.21 -34.37 0.81
CA GLY A 424 4.43 -35.10 1.82
C GLY A 424 3.60 -36.26 1.27
N GLY A 425 3.01 -37.04 2.17
CA GLY A 425 2.18 -38.20 1.85
C GLY A 425 0.68 -37.94 1.99
N VAL A 426 -0.12 -38.55 1.11
CA VAL A 426 -1.60 -38.51 1.11
C VAL A 426 -2.19 -38.83 2.48
N GLU A 427 -1.71 -39.87 3.15
CA GLU A 427 -2.25 -40.29 4.46
C GLU A 427 -2.10 -39.22 5.54
N ALA A 428 -1.00 -38.46 5.51
CA ALA A 428 -0.79 -37.35 6.43
C ALA A 428 -1.78 -36.20 6.15
N TYR A 429 -1.99 -35.85 4.89
CA TYR A 429 -2.96 -34.80 4.54
C TYR A 429 -4.38 -35.22 4.90
N ARG A 430 -4.77 -36.48 4.63
CA ARG A 430 -6.07 -37.03 5.04
C ARG A 430 -6.30 -36.94 6.55
N HIS A 431 -5.27 -37.24 7.35
CA HIS A 431 -5.35 -37.11 8.79
C HIS A 431 -5.73 -35.67 9.22
N HIS A 432 -5.06 -34.66 8.64
CA HIS A 432 -5.26 -33.25 8.98
C HIS A 432 -6.52 -32.60 8.41
N VAL A 433 -7.29 -33.30 7.57
CA VAL A 433 -8.65 -32.86 7.20
C VAL A 433 -9.58 -32.80 8.41
N THR A 434 -9.24 -33.47 9.52
CA THR A 434 -10.03 -33.44 10.77
C THR A 434 -9.37 -32.61 11.88
N ASP A 435 -8.37 -31.79 11.54
CA ASP A 435 -7.65 -30.98 12.52
C ASP A 435 -8.58 -30.04 13.31
N PRO A 436 -8.36 -29.83 14.63
CA PRO A 436 -9.16 -28.89 15.42
C PRO A 436 -9.20 -27.47 14.84
N ASP A 437 -8.13 -27.01 14.19
CA ASP A 437 -8.05 -25.68 13.58
C ASP A 437 -8.44 -25.73 12.09
N HIS A 438 -9.46 -24.95 11.74
CA HIS A 438 -9.97 -24.88 10.36
C HIS A 438 -8.93 -24.40 9.34
N ARG A 439 -7.94 -23.60 9.74
CA ARG A 439 -6.86 -23.16 8.85
C ARG A 439 -5.96 -24.33 8.47
N VAL A 440 -5.69 -25.24 9.39
CA VAL A 440 -4.93 -26.47 9.12
C VAL A 440 -5.74 -27.39 8.20
N ARG A 441 -7.05 -27.50 8.41
CA ARG A 441 -7.95 -28.28 7.53
C ARG A 441 -7.99 -27.73 6.10
N ILE A 442 -7.98 -26.40 5.92
CA ILE A 442 -7.88 -25.77 4.58
C ILE A 442 -6.56 -26.14 3.90
N GLU A 443 -5.43 -26.06 4.61
CA GLU A 443 -4.14 -26.46 4.04
C GLU A 443 -4.09 -27.95 3.73
N ALA A 444 -4.72 -28.80 4.55
CA ALA A 444 -4.87 -30.23 4.27
C ALA A 444 -5.66 -30.48 2.98
N VAL A 445 -6.80 -29.81 2.79
CA VAL A 445 -7.60 -29.90 1.56
C VAL A 445 -6.77 -29.46 0.34
N ARG A 446 -6.02 -28.35 0.43
CA ARG A 446 -5.14 -27.88 -0.66
C ARG A 446 -4.01 -28.86 -0.96
N ALA A 447 -3.39 -29.44 0.07
CA ALA A 447 -2.35 -30.44 -0.08
C ALA A 447 -2.88 -31.73 -0.72
N LEU A 448 -4.12 -32.14 -0.42
CA LEU A 448 -4.78 -33.26 -1.10
C LEU A 448 -5.04 -33.00 -2.58
N VAL A 449 -5.37 -31.76 -2.94
CA VAL A 449 -5.47 -31.33 -4.35
C VAL A 449 -4.12 -31.44 -5.05
N SER A 450 -3.01 -31.11 -4.39
CA SER A 450 -1.68 -31.20 -5.03
C SER A 450 -1.21 -32.63 -5.30
N VAL A 451 -1.85 -33.64 -4.71
CA VAL A 451 -1.58 -35.07 -4.92
C VAL A 451 -2.76 -35.82 -5.55
N ASP A 452 -3.71 -35.09 -6.14
CA ASP A 452 -4.86 -35.63 -6.88
C ASP A 452 -5.77 -36.56 -6.06
N ASP A 453 -5.84 -36.41 -4.73
CA ASP A 453 -6.66 -37.24 -3.86
C ASP A 453 -8.11 -36.73 -3.72
N VAL A 454 -8.93 -37.12 -4.70
CA VAL A 454 -10.35 -36.74 -4.81
C VAL A 454 -11.16 -37.16 -3.58
N ASP A 455 -10.96 -38.39 -3.09
CA ASP A 455 -11.74 -38.92 -1.97
C ASP A 455 -11.40 -38.19 -0.67
N GLY A 456 -10.12 -37.87 -0.46
CA GLY A 456 -9.67 -37.06 0.66
C GLY A 456 -10.29 -35.67 0.67
N VAL A 457 -10.27 -34.97 -0.47
CA VAL A 457 -10.91 -33.65 -0.62
C VAL A 457 -12.41 -33.75 -0.38
N ALA A 458 -13.09 -34.72 -1.00
CA ALA A 458 -14.52 -34.93 -0.86
C ALA A 458 -14.95 -35.24 0.58
N GLY A 459 -14.09 -35.88 1.38
CA GLY A 459 -14.37 -36.19 2.78
C GLY A 459 -14.70 -34.98 3.64
N ALA A 460 -14.18 -33.79 3.31
CA ALA A 460 -14.35 -32.57 4.10
C ALA A 460 -15.61 -31.75 3.74
N HIS A 461 -16.49 -32.23 2.86
CA HIS A 461 -17.63 -31.45 2.36
C HIS A 461 -18.68 -31.08 3.41
N THR A 462 -18.71 -31.76 4.56
CA THR A 462 -19.62 -31.46 5.69
C THR A 462 -18.94 -30.67 6.80
N ASP A 463 -17.75 -30.11 6.56
CA ASP A 463 -17.01 -29.36 7.57
C ASP A 463 -17.86 -28.22 8.17
N ALA A 464 -17.77 -28.02 9.48
CA ALA A 464 -18.52 -26.96 10.16
C ALA A 464 -18.14 -25.55 9.66
N ASN A 465 -16.91 -25.36 9.21
CA ASN A 465 -16.42 -24.08 8.70
C ASN A 465 -16.67 -23.94 7.20
N ARG A 466 -17.36 -22.86 6.79
CA ARG A 466 -17.67 -22.59 5.38
C ARG A 466 -16.43 -22.49 4.48
N GLU A 467 -15.30 -21.99 4.98
CA GLU A 467 -14.09 -21.78 4.20
C GLU A 467 -13.44 -23.12 3.82
N VAL A 468 -13.55 -24.13 4.69
CA VAL A 468 -13.15 -25.51 4.37
C VAL A 468 -14.05 -26.05 3.26
N ARG A 469 -15.37 -25.88 3.35
CA ARG A 469 -16.31 -26.34 2.31
C ARG A 469 -16.12 -25.62 0.97
N ILE A 470 -15.76 -24.34 0.98
CA ILE A 470 -15.35 -23.59 -0.23
C ILE A 470 -14.08 -24.21 -0.83
N ALA A 471 -13.07 -24.49 0.01
CA ALA A 471 -11.84 -25.14 -0.44
C ALA A 471 -12.11 -26.53 -1.04
N VAL A 472 -13.07 -27.29 -0.50
CA VAL A 472 -13.53 -28.57 -1.07
C VAL A 472 -14.13 -28.37 -2.45
N ALA A 473 -15.09 -27.46 -2.61
CA ALA A 473 -15.72 -27.20 -3.91
C ALA A 473 -14.69 -26.77 -4.96
N GLY A 474 -13.82 -25.80 -4.64
CA GLY A 474 -12.76 -25.33 -5.53
C GLY A 474 -11.70 -26.38 -5.82
N GLY A 475 -11.35 -27.21 -4.83
CA GLY A 475 -10.41 -28.32 -4.97
C GLY A 475 -10.93 -29.40 -5.92
N LEU A 476 -12.19 -29.82 -5.75
CA LEU A 476 -12.84 -30.78 -6.63
C LEU A 476 -13.00 -30.25 -8.07
N GLY A 477 -13.31 -28.96 -8.22
CA GLY A 477 -13.29 -28.29 -9.53
C GLY A 477 -11.91 -28.33 -10.19
N THR A 478 -10.86 -28.02 -9.43
CA THR A 478 -9.46 -28.07 -9.89
C THR A 478 -9.04 -29.48 -10.33
N LEU A 479 -9.41 -30.49 -9.55
CA LEU A 479 -9.18 -31.90 -9.86
C LEU A 479 -10.08 -32.43 -10.99
N ARG A 480 -11.10 -31.66 -11.38
CA ARG A 480 -12.14 -32.07 -12.34
C ARG A 480 -12.81 -33.40 -11.96
N ALA A 481 -13.05 -33.59 -10.67
CA ALA A 481 -13.55 -34.84 -10.11
C ALA A 481 -14.48 -34.60 -8.90
N GLY A 482 -15.01 -35.67 -8.28
CA GLY A 482 -15.86 -35.55 -7.09
C GLY A 482 -17.25 -34.96 -7.37
N ALA A 483 -17.81 -35.25 -8.55
CA ALA A 483 -19.03 -34.61 -9.02
C ALA A 483 -20.27 -34.84 -8.14
N ALA A 484 -20.35 -35.98 -7.44
CA ALA A 484 -21.41 -36.24 -6.46
C ALA A 484 -21.33 -35.23 -5.30
N THR A 485 -20.13 -35.00 -4.76
CA THR A 485 -19.88 -34.11 -3.63
C THR A 485 -20.13 -32.65 -3.99
N VAL A 486 -19.67 -32.20 -5.17
CA VAL A 486 -19.96 -30.83 -5.64
C VAL A 486 -21.47 -30.60 -5.74
N ARG A 487 -22.24 -31.59 -6.22
CA ARG A 487 -23.71 -31.48 -6.28
C ARG A 487 -24.37 -31.41 -4.91
N LEU A 488 -23.83 -32.10 -3.90
CA LEU A 488 -24.30 -31.94 -2.51
C LEU A 488 -24.09 -30.52 -2.00
N LEU A 489 -22.97 -29.88 -2.36
CA LEU A 489 -22.64 -28.51 -1.95
C LEU A 489 -23.51 -27.43 -2.63
N LEU A 490 -24.30 -27.77 -3.66
CA LEU A 490 -25.28 -26.86 -4.25
C LEU A 490 -26.44 -26.53 -3.29
N ASP A 491 -26.71 -27.43 -2.34
CA ASP A 491 -27.72 -27.27 -1.30
C ASP A 491 -27.14 -26.78 0.03
N ASP A 492 -25.87 -26.35 0.05
CA ASP A 492 -25.23 -25.84 1.27
C ASP A 492 -25.97 -24.62 1.84
N PRO A 493 -26.11 -24.49 3.17
CA PRO A 493 -26.76 -23.32 3.77
C PRO A 493 -26.04 -22.00 3.43
N ASP A 494 -24.73 -22.03 3.23
CA ASP A 494 -23.93 -20.83 2.97
C ASP A 494 -23.91 -20.46 1.45
N PRO A 495 -24.27 -19.23 1.08
CA PRO A 495 -24.31 -18.80 -0.31
C PRO A 495 -22.95 -18.83 -1.02
N LEU A 496 -21.84 -18.64 -0.30
CA LEU A 496 -20.50 -18.67 -0.89
C LEU A 496 -20.07 -20.10 -1.22
N VAL A 497 -20.46 -21.07 -0.39
CA VAL A 497 -20.24 -22.50 -0.69
C VAL A 497 -21.04 -22.90 -1.92
N ARG A 498 -22.32 -22.51 -2.02
CA ARG A 498 -23.14 -22.76 -3.21
C ARG A 498 -22.55 -22.13 -4.47
N ALA A 499 -22.03 -20.91 -4.37
CA ALA A 499 -21.37 -20.22 -5.48
C ALA A 499 -20.10 -20.95 -5.95
N ALA A 500 -19.27 -21.42 -5.00
CA ALA A 500 -18.08 -22.22 -5.31
C ALA A 500 -18.46 -23.57 -5.95
N ALA A 501 -19.50 -24.23 -5.46
CA ALA A 501 -20.02 -25.48 -6.03
C ALA A 501 -20.53 -25.28 -7.46
N LEU A 502 -21.28 -24.20 -7.73
CA LEU A 502 -21.74 -23.85 -9.08
C LEU A 502 -20.55 -23.58 -10.01
N ALA A 503 -19.52 -22.85 -9.56
CA ALA A 503 -18.33 -22.63 -10.36
C ALA A 503 -17.64 -23.97 -10.70
N ALA A 504 -17.53 -24.87 -9.73
CA ALA A 504 -16.92 -26.19 -9.93
C ALA A 504 -17.69 -27.09 -10.92
N ILE A 505 -19.04 -26.97 -11.04
CA ILE A 505 -19.83 -27.70 -12.06
C ILE A 505 -19.25 -27.50 -13.46
N GLY A 506 -18.77 -26.29 -13.77
CA GLY A 506 -18.19 -25.98 -15.08
C GLY A 506 -17.00 -26.87 -15.45
N ASP A 507 -16.26 -27.37 -14.45
CA ASP A 507 -15.02 -28.11 -14.62
C ASP A 507 -15.17 -29.64 -14.45
N ILE A 508 -16.10 -30.11 -13.62
CA ILE A 508 -16.25 -31.54 -13.26
C ILE A 508 -17.15 -32.35 -14.22
N GLY A 509 -17.82 -31.69 -15.16
CA GLY A 509 -18.74 -32.31 -16.12
C GLY A 509 -20.23 -32.19 -15.75
N TRP A 510 -21.03 -31.85 -16.76
CA TRP A 510 -22.44 -31.52 -16.64
C TRP A 510 -23.35 -32.77 -16.60
N HIS A 511 -24.34 -32.76 -15.71
CA HIS A 511 -25.42 -33.74 -15.64
C HIS A 511 -26.76 -33.08 -15.94
N ASP A 512 -27.73 -33.80 -16.51
CA ASP A 512 -29.02 -33.23 -16.95
C ASP A 512 -29.75 -32.46 -15.85
N ALA A 513 -29.66 -32.93 -14.61
CA ALA A 513 -30.25 -32.28 -13.43
C ALA A 513 -29.60 -30.91 -13.09
N ASP A 514 -28.36 -30.66 -13.50
CA ASP A 514 -27.64 -29.42 -13.18
C ASP A 514 -28.27 -28.21 -13.87
N GLY A 515 -28.84 -28.39 -15.07
CA GLY A 515 -29.40 -27.28 -15.85
C GLY A 515 -30.55 -26.56 -15.14
N ALA A 516 -31.46 -27.30 -14.53
CA ALA A 516 -32.57 -26.69 -13.77
C ALA A 516 -32.06 -25.94 -12.52
N THR A 517 -30.98 -26.42 -11.89
CA THR A 517 -30.37 -25.80 -10.72
C THR A 517 -29.59 -24.55 -11.09
N VAL A 518 -28.80 -24.60 -12.17
CA VAL A 518 -28.06 -23.45 -12.71
C VAL A 518 -29.04 -22.35 -13.16
N GLU A 519 -30.12 -22.70 -13.87
CA GLU A 519 -31.14 -21.72 -14.28
C GLU A 519 -31.80 -21.02 -13.08
N ARG A 520 -32.12 -21.77 -12.02
CA ARG A 520 -32.64 -21.19 -10.77
C ARG A 520 -31.62 -20.27 -10.10
N ALA A 521 -30.35 -20.67 -10.11
CA ALA A 521 -29.25 -19.93 -9.49
C ALA A 521 -28.95 -18.60 -10.21
N LEU A 522 -29.16 -18.51 -11.53
CA LEU A 522 -29.11 -17.24 -12.28
C LEU A 522 -30.17 -16.22 -11.81
N GLY A 523 -31.27 -16.68 -11.20
CA GLY A 523 -32.29 -15.83 -10.60
C GLY A 523 -32.05 -15.46 -9.12
N SER A 524 -30.93 -15.87 -8.53
CA SER A 524 -30.63 -15.65 -7.11
C SER A 524 -30.45 -14.17 -6.76
N SER A 525 -30.92 -13.76 -5.57
CA SER A 525 -30.66 -12.41 -5.04
C SER A 525 -29.18 -12.16 -4.77
N ALA A 526 -28.44 -13.18 -4.32
CA ALA A 526 -26.99 -13.10 -4.10
C ALA A 526 -26.24 -13.18 -5.43
N TRP A 527 -25.47 -12.15 -5.75
CA TRP A 527 -24.76 -12.03 -7.03
C TRP A 527 -23.63 -13.05 -7.17
N GLN A 528 -23.00 -13.51 -6.08
CA GLN A 528 -21.98 -14.56 -6.09
C GLN A 528 -22.54 -15.89 -6.61
N ILE A 529 -23.79 -16.21 -6.26
CA ILE A 529 -24.49 -17.41 -6.77
C ILE A 529 -24.76 -17.26 -8.26
N ARG A 530 -25.21 -16.08 -8.71
CA ARG A 530 -25.42 -15.80 -10.14
C ARG A 530 -24.12 -15.89 -10.93
N GLN A 531 -23.02 -15.39 -10.36
CA GLN A 531 -21.68 -15.49 -10.95
C GLN A 531 -21.24 -16.95 -11.08
N GLY A 532 -21.38 -17.74 -10.01
CA GLY A 532 -21.09 -19.19 -10.05
C GLY A 532 -21.94 -19.92 -11.08
N ALA A 533 -23.24 -19.60 -11.18
CA ALA A 533 -24.14 -20.17 -12.17
C ALA A 533 -23.75 -19.81 -13.61
N ALA A 534 -23.35 -18.55 -13.85
CA ALA A 534 -22.84 -18.14 -15.15
C ALA A 534 -21.57 -18.92 -15.55
N ARG A 535 -20.63 -19.13 -14.61
CA ARG A 535 -19.44 -19.98 -14.83
C ARG A 535 -19.81 -21.43 -15.11
N ALA A 536 -20.80 -21.98 -14.40
CA ALA A 536 -21.27 -23.35 -14.60
C ALA A 536 -21.67 -23.63 -16.05
N LEU A 537 -22.30 -22.65 -16.72
CA LEU A 537 -22.76 -22.77 -18.11
C LEU A 537 -21.61 -22.92 -19.13
N ALA A 538 -20.37 -22.60 -18.74
CA ALA A 538 -19.21 -22.96 -19.53
C ALA A 538 -19.10 -24.48 -19.70
N GLY A 539 -19.63 -25.28 -18.77
CA GLY A 539 -19.63 -26.75 -18.79
C GLY A 539 -20.83 -27.40 -19.49
N ALA A 540 -21.82 -26.62 -19.96
CA ALA A 540 -23.08 -27.17 -20.49
C ALA A 540 -22.88 -28.14 -21.67
N PRO A 541 -23.81 -29.10 -21.91
CA PRO A 541 -23.61 -30.18 -22.87
C PRO A 541 -23.85 -29.72 -24.32
N SER A 542 -24.51 -28.57 -24.50
CA SER A 542 -24.85 -28.04 -25.82
C SER A 542 -24.98 -26.52 -25.81
N PRO A 543 -24.71 -25.86 -26.94
CA PRO A 543 -24.96 -24.43 -27.13
C PRO A 543 -26.36 -23.96 -26.74
N SER A 544 -27.39 -24.74 -27.08
CA SER A 544 -28.79 -24.39 -26.80
C SER A 544 -29.10 -24.32 -25.31
N ALA A 545 -28.33 -25.03 -24.48
CA ALA A 545 -28.45 -25.00 -23.02
C ALA A 545 -27.63 -23.88 -22.37
N ALA A 546 -26.57 -23.39 -23.01
CA ALA A 546 -25.67 -22.38 -22.46
C ALA A 546 -25.91 -20.96 -23.00
N VAL A 547 -26.03 -20.81 -24.32
CA VAL A 547 -26.00 -19.49 -24.97
C VAL A 547 -27.19 -18.62 -24.55
N PRO A 548 -28.46 -19.08 -24.59
CA PRO A 548 -29.59 -18.24 -24.16
C PRO A 548 -29.52 -17.74 -22.70
N PRO A 549 -29.22 -18.57 -21.67
CA PRO A 549 -29.06 -18.08 -20.31
C PRO A 549 -27.85 -17.16 -20.13
N LEU A 550 -26.72 -17.47 -20.78
CA LEU A 550 -25.55 -16.60 -20.74
C LEU A 550 -25.83 -15.24 -21.38
N SER A 551 -26.53 -15.18 -22.51
CA SER A 551 -26.93 -13.93 -23.15
C SER A 551 -27.83 -13.08 -22.26
N ARG A 552 -28.70 -13.69 -21.46
CA ARG A 552 -29.47 -12.96 -20.42
C ARG A 552 -28.59 -12.45 -19.29
N ALA A 553 -27.61 -13.26 -18.86
CA ALA A 553 -26.67 -12.88 -17.79
C ALA A 553 -25.76 -11.70 -18.18
N LEU A 554 -25.58 -11.41 -19.47
CA LEU A 554 -24.94 -10.17 -19.94
C LEU A 554 -25.71 -8.89 -19.58
N ALA A 555 -26.98 -8.99 -19.17
CA ALA A 555 -27.76 -7.85 -18.68
C ALA A 555 -27.82 -7.76 -17.15
N ASP A 556 -27.02 -8.56 -16.42
CA ASP A 556 -27.05 -8.58 -14.95
C ASP A 556 -26.59 -7.23 -14.36
N PRO A 557 -27.24 -6.73 -13.29
CA PRO A 557 -26.82 -5.49 -12.64
C PRO A 557 -25.39 -5.56 -12.09
N HIS A 558 -24.89 -6.75 -11.72
CA HIS A 558 -23.58 -6.93 -11.13
C HIS A 558 -22.52 -7.28 -12.19
N LEU A 559 -21.43 -6.50 -12.23
CA LEU A 559 -20.40 -6.62 -13.27
C LEU A 559 -19.73 -8.00 -13.31
N ASP A 560 -19.47 -8.61 -12.14
CA ASP A 560 -18.84 -9.94 -12.09
C ASP A 560 -19.67 -11.05 -12.70
N VAL A 561 -21.00 -10.91 -12.69
CA VAL A 561 -21.91 -11.87 -13.34
C VAL A 561 -21.84 -11.70 -14.85
N ARG A 562 -21.84 -10.45 -15.35
CA ARG A 562 -21.66 -10.14 -16.78
C ARG A 562 -20.29 -10.61 -17.28
N LYS A 563 -19.22 -10.38 -16.52
CA LYS A 563 -17.86 -10.87 -16.81
C LYS A 563 -17.81 -12.39 -16.86
N ALA A 564 -18.41 -13.08 -15.89
CA ALA A 564 -18.51 -14.54 -15.92
C ALA A 564 -19.31 -15.06 -17.13
N ALA A 565 -20.37 -14.34 -17.53
CA ALA A 565 -21.17 -14.70 -18.70
C ALA A 565 -20.37 -14.57 -19.99
N VAL A 566 -19.62 -13.47 -20.17
CA VAL A 566 -18.70 -13.29 -21.31
C VAL A 566 -17.64 -14.40 -21.35
N LEU A 567 -16.94 -14.66 -20.24
CA LEU A 567 -15.90 -15.69 -20.18
C LEU A 567 -16.45 -17.07 -20.55
N SER A 568 -17.68 -17.38 -20.12
CA SER A 568 -18.34 -18.66 -20.41
C SER A 568 -18.85 -18.75 -21.85
N LEU A 569 -19.28 -17.63 -22.45
CA LEU A 569 -19.65 -17.55 -23.87
C LEU A 569 -18.46 -17.78 -24.80
N THR A 570 -17.23 -17.47 -24.38
CA THR A 570 -16.00 -17.67 -25.16
C THR A 570 -15.87 -19.11 -25.67
N ARG A 571 -16.25 -20.12 -24.87
CA ARG A 571 -16.22 -21.53 -25.28
C ARG A 571 -17.07 -21.79 -26.53
N TRP A 572 -18.19 -21.08 -26.66
CA TRP A 572 -19.21 -21.31 -27.68
C TRP A 572 -19.04 -20.41 -28.90
N ALA A 573 -18.31 -19.30 -28.76
CA ALA A 573 -18.09 -18.32 -29.81
C ALA A 573 -17.54 -18.89 -31.14
N PRO A 574 -16.62 -19.87 -31.17
CA PRO A 574 -16.12 -20.41 -32.43
C PRO A 574 -17.19 -21.16 -33.25
N SER A 575 -18.10 -21.87 -32.59
CA SER A 575 -19.11 -22.70 -33.27
C SER A 575 -20.48 -22.04 -33.42
N GLU A 576 -20.79 -20.99 -32.64
CA GLU A 576 -22.15 -20.48 -32.49
C GLU A 576 -22.28 -19.00 -32.83
N GLU A 577 -23.03 -18.70 -33.88
CA GLU A 577 -23.33 -17.31 -34.29
C GLU A 577 -24.09 -16.55 -33.20
N ALA A 578 -25.00 -17.21 -32.49
CA ALA A 578 -25.73 -16.59 -31.39
C ALA A 578 -24.82 -16.19 -30.22
N ALA A 579 -23.75 -16.96 -29.97
CA ALA A 579 -22.75 -16.60 -28.95
C ALA A 579 -21.91 -15.40 -29.42
N ARG A 580 -21.50 -15.37 -30.70
CA ARG A 580 -20.83 -14.20 -31.29
C ARG A 580 -21.70 -12.95 -31.24
N ALA A 581 -22.98 -13.05 -31.59
CA ALA A 581 -23.90 -11.93 -31.52
C ALA A 581 -24.08 -11.39 -30.09
N ALA A 582 -24.18 -12.29 -29.10
CA ALA A 582 -24.27 -11.91 -27.70
C ALA A 582 -22.99 -11.20 -27.21
N LEU A 583 -21.81 -11.74 -27.55
CA LEU A 583 -20.52 -11.13 -27.26
C LEU A 583 -20.36 -9.77 -27.97
N ALA A 584 -20.84 -9.64 -29.21
CA ALA A 584 -20.82 -8.37 -29.94
C ALA A 584 -21.66 -7.31 -29.22
N GLY A 585 -22.83 -7.68 -28.67
CA GLY A 585 -23.62 -6.78 -27.83
C GLY A 585 -22.90 -6.39 -26.52
N ALA A 586 -22.09 -7.28 -25.95
CA ALA A 586 -21.29 -6.98 -24.76
C ALA A 586 -20.11 -6.02 -25.03
N LEU A 587 -19.79 -5.70 -26.29
CA LEU A 587 -18.82 -4.65 -26.63
C LEU A 587 -19.31 -3.25 -26.23
N ASP A 588 -20.61 -3.08 -26.01
CA ASP A 588 -21.23 -1.82 -25.55
C ASP A 588 -21.50 -1.81 -24.03
N ASP A 589 -21.03 -2.82 -23.26
CA ASP A 589 -21.23 -2.88 -21.81
C ASP A 589 -20.61 -1.66 -21.10
N GLY A 590 -21.22 -1.20 -20.00
CA GLY A 590 -20.71 -0.09 -19.20
C GLY A 590 -19.37 -0.38 -18.53
N ASP A 591 -19.07 -1.64 -18.21
CA ASP A 591 -17.82 -2.06 -17.59
C ASP A 591 -16.76 -2.45 -18.64
N ALA A 592 -15.53 -1.93 -18.49
CA ALA A 592 -14.51 -2.14 -19.51
C ALA A 592 -13.93 -3.56 -19.57
N ASP A 593 -14.06 -4.38 -18.52
CA ASP A 593 -13.56 -5.76 -18.52
C ASP A 593 -14.50 -6.61 -19.33
N VAL A 594 -15.81 -6.42 -19.13
CA VAL A 594 -16.85 -7.10 -19.92
C VAL A 594 -16.63 -6.83 -21.40
N ARG A 595 -16.39 -5.56 -21.79
CA ARG A 595 -16.05 -5.20 -23.18
C ARG A 595 -14.75 -5.85 -23.67
N ALA A 596 -13.71 -5.88 -22.82
CA ALA A 596 -12.40 -6.41 -23.19
C ALA A 596 -12.41 -7.92 -23.41
N TYR A 597 -13.00 -8.67 -22.49
CA TYR A 597 -13.14 -10.12 -22.64
C TYR A 597 -14.06 -10.46 -23.82
N ALA A 598 -15.11 -9.66 -24.08
CA ALA A 598 -15.98 -9.87 -25.22
C ALA A 598 -15.24 -9.68 -26.55
N ARG A 599 -14.39 -8.65 -26.66
CA ARG A 599 -13.54 -8.43 -27.82
C ARG A 599 -12.56 -9.58 -28.03
N ARG A 600 -11.84 -9.98 -26.98
CA ARG A 600 -10.89 -11.10 -27.03
C ARG A 600 -11.56 -12.41 -27.44
N ALA A 601 -12.77 -12.66 -26.94
CA ALA A 601 -13.55 -13.85 -27.28
C ALA A 601 -13.97 -13.86 -28.76
N LEU A 602 -14.34 -12.70 -29.32
CA LEU A 602 -14.68 -12.56 -30.74
C LEU A 602 -13.46 -12.72 -31.65
N GLU A 603 -12.32 -12.13 -31.28
CA GLU A 603 -11.05 -12.27 -32.02
C GLU A 603 -10.60 -13.73 -32.09
N ALA A 604 -10.69 -14.47 -30.97
CA ALA A 604 -10.34 -15.89 -30.93
C ALA A 604 -11.32 -16.79 -31.70
N ALA A 605 -12.52 -16.30 -32.01
CA ALA A 605 -13.56 -17.02 -32.73
C ALA A 605 -13.64 -16.68 -34.23
N SER A 606 -12.75 -15.79 -34.71
CA SER A 606 -12.71 -15.27 -36.09
C SER A 606 -11.99 -16.18 -37.06
#